data_AF-A0A0A5FUM9-F1
#
_entry.id   AF-A0A0A5FUM9-F1
#
_cell.length_a   1.000
_cell.length_b   1.000
_cell.length_c   1.000
_cell.angle_alpha   90.00
_cell.angle_beta   90.00
_cell.angle_gamma   90.00
#
_symmetry.space_group_name_H-M   'P 1'
#
loop_
_entity.id
_entity.type
_entity.pdbx_description
1 polymer ?
#
loop_
_entity_poly.entity_id
_entity_poly.type
_entity_poly.pdbx_seq_one_letter_code
_entity_poly.pdbx_strand_id
1 'polypeptide(L)'
;MEAYGMLGDWMADALRYNIGEINDVVFMFKRHLKGIISAMVTGANNGKAERTNGSIQEIKTIGRGYGTAERYRIAILFFYGGLDMSIVNLH
;
A
#
# COMPACT_ATOMS: atom_id res chain seq x y z
N MET A 1 -13.82 5.69 21.79
CA MET A 1 -14.08 7.12 22.06
C MET A 1 -12.77 7.89 22.23
N GLU A 2 -11.82 7.35 23.00
CA GLU A 2 -10.51 7.98 23.27
C GLU A 2 -9.65 8.28 22.02
N ALA A 3 -9.52 7.32 21.10
CA ALA A 3 -8.75 7.51 19.86
C ALA A 3 -9.29 8.60 18.91
N TYR A 4 -10.60 8.87 18.93
CA TYR A 4 -11.21 9.94 18.13
C TYR A 4 -10.86 11.32 18.67
N GLY A 5 -10.86 11.46 20.00
CA GLY A 5 -10.47 12.70 20.68
C GLY A 5 -9.01 13.03 20.41
N MET A 6 -8.11 12.06 20.65
CA MET A 6 -6.67 12.25 20.44
C MET A 6 -6.32 12.61 18.99
N LEU A 7 -6.97 11.98 18.01
CA LEU A 7 -6.76 12.31 16.60
C LEU A 7 -7.30 13.72 16.26
N GLY A 8 -8.47 14.08 16.79
CA GLY A 8 -9.07 15.39 16.61
C GLY A 8 -8.22 16.51 17.20
N ASP A 9 -7.73 16.31 18.42
CA ASP A 9 -6.87 17.26 19.14
C ASP A 9 -5.53 17.44 18.40
N TRP A 10 -4.89 16.34 18.00
CA TRP A 10 -3.67 16.39 17.21
C TRP A 10 -3.87 17.12 15.87
N MET A 11 -4.97 16.87 15.16
CA MET A 11 -5.28 17.56 13.91
C MET A 11 -5.51 19.06 14.13
N ALA A 12 -6.14 19.44 15.24
CA ALA A 12 -6.35 20.85 15.58
C ALA A 12 -5.02 21.55 15.89
N ASP A 13 -4.14 20.92 16.64
CA ASP A 13 -2.81 21.44 16.96
C ASP A 13 -1.92 21.52 15.70
N ALA A 14 -1.92 20.47 14.88
CA ALA A 14 -1.20 20.44 13.60
C ALA A 14 -1.56 21.62 12.69
N LEU A 15 -2.85 21.93 12.55
CA LEU A 15 -3.33 23.06 11.77
C LEU A 15 -2.97 24.42 12.40
N ARG A 16 -2.85 24.49 13.73
CA ARG A 16 -2.40 25.71 14.43
C ARG A 16 -0.93 26.01 14.21
N TYR A 17 -0.07 24.98 14.16
CA TYR A 17 1.36 25.15 13.87
C TYR A 17 1.63 25.51 12.40
N ASN A 18 0.66 25.29 11.51
CA ASN A 18 0.66 25.73 10.11
C ASN A 18 1.91 25.33 9.31
N ILE A 19 2.37 24.10 9.53
CA ILE A 19 3.42 23.48 8.72
C ILE A 19 2.73 22.88 7.49
N GLY A 20 3.07 23.36 6.29
CA GLY A 20 2.35 23.01 5.06
C GLY A 20 2.24 21.51 4.82
N GLU A 21 3.34 20.79 4.99
CA GLU A 21 3.41 19.34 4.81
C GLU A 21 2.54 18.58 5.81
N ILE A 22 2.46 19.08 7.05
CA ILE A 22 1.63 18.48 8.10
C ILE A 22 0.15 18.78 7.85
N ASN A 23 -0.18 19.98 7.38
CA ASN A 23 -1.54 20.33 7.00
C ASN A 23 -2.06 19.40 5.89
N ASP A 24 -1.24 19.09 4.89
CA ASP A 24 -1.59 18.15 3.82
C ASP A 24 -1.91 16.75 4.36
N VAL A 25 -1.16 16.29 5.37
CA VAL A 25 -1.45 15.01 6.06
C VAL A 25 -2.78 15.08 6.80
N VAL A 26 -3.08 16.18 7.49
CA VAL A 26 -4.37 16.38 8.16
C VAL A 26 -5.52 16.34 7.16
N PHE A 27 -5.38 17.00 6.00
CA PHE A 27 -6.40 16.99 4.96
C PHE A 27 -6.56 15.62 4.30
N MET A 28 -5.47 14.86 4.13
CA MET A 28 -5.52 13.48 3.67
C MET A 28 -6.32 12.61 4.65
N PHE A 29 -6.04 12.69 5.95
CA PHE A 29 -6.79 11.93 6.95
C PHE A 29 -8.27 12.31 6.97
N LYS A 30 -8.61 13.59 6.88
CA LYS A 30 -10.01 14.04 6.76
C LYS A 30 -10.72 13.43 5.55
N ARG A 31 -10.04 13.38 4.39
CA ARG A 31 -10.57 12.81 3.14
C ARG A 31 -10.84 11.31 3.24
N HIS A 32 -10.01 10.58 3.99
CA HIS A 32 -10.08 9.12 4.11
C HIS A 32 -10.63 8.62 5.44
N LEU A 33 -11.17 9.51 6.27
CA LEU A 33 -11.56 9.22 7.66
C LEU A 33 -12.51 8.01 7.78
N LYS A 34 -13.49 7.90 6.87
CA LYS A 34 -14.40 6.74 6.81
C LYS A 34 -13.68 5.42 6.63
N GLY A 35 -12.68 5.38 5.75
CA GLY A 35 -11.86 4.19 5.48
C GLY A 35 -10.97 3.83 6.67
N ILE A 36 -10.37 4.82 7.30
CA ILE A 36 -9.55 4.66 8.52
C ILE A 36 -10.38 4.05 9.65
N ILE A 37 -11.56 4.62 9.93
CA ILE A 37 -12.48 4.11 10.96
C ILE A 37 -12.91 2.68 10.64
N SER A 38 -13.30 2.42 9.39
CA SER A 38 -13.70 1.08 8.96
C SER A 38 -12.58 0.06 9.16
N ALA A 39 -11.33 0.41 8.83
CA ALA A 39 -10.17 -0.44 9.06
C ALA A 39 -9.90 -0.70 10.55
N MET A 40 -10.02 0.34 11.39
CA MET A 40 -9.84 0.21 12.85
C MET A 40 -10.90 -0.71 13.49
N VAL A 41 -12.16 -0.60 13.06
CA VAL A 41 -13.26 -1.43 13.58
C VAL A 41 -13.18 -2.88 13.09
N THR A 42 -12.85 -3.07 11.82
CA THR A 42 -12.77 -4.42 11.21
C THR A 42 -11.45 -5.13 11.50
N GLY A 43 -10.46 -4.44 12.07
CA GLY A 43 -9.10 -4.96 12.24
C GLY A 43 -8.39 -5.21 10.91
N ALA A 44 -8.81 -4.51 9.83
CA ALA A 44 -8.22 -4.68 8.52
C ALA A 44 -6.72 -4.34 8.58
N ASN A 45 -5.89 -5.34 8.30
CA ASN A 45 -4.44 -5.19 8.26
C ASN A 45 -3.96 -5.04 6.81
N ASN A 46 -2.94 -4.20 6.62
CA ASN A 46 -2.31 -3.99 5.32
C ASN A 46 -1.27 -5.07 4.99
N GLY A 47 -1.02 -6.02 5.89
CA GLY A 47 0.10 -6.96 5.80
C GLY A 47 0.04 -7.86 4.55
N LYS A 48 -1.14 -8.26 4.10
CA LYS A 48 -1.28 -9.02 2.85
C LYS A 48 -0.91 -8.18 1.62
N ALA A 49 -1.33 -6.92 1.58
CA ALA A 49 -1.00 -6.01 0.49
C ALA A 49 0.48 -5.61 0.50
N GLU A 50 1.07 -5.39 1.68
CA GLU A 50 2.50 -5.13 1.84
C GLU A 50 3.36 -6.30 1.40
N ARG A 51 2.97 -7.53 1.74
CA ARG A 51 3.64 -8.73 1.24
C ARG A 51 3.61 -8.79 -0.29
N THR A 52 2.45 -8.58 -0.90
CA THR A 52 2.31 -8.54 -2.36
C THR A 52 3.16 -7.43 -2.98
N ASN A 53 3.17 -6.23 -2.40
CA ASN A 53 4.00 -5.12 -2.86
C ASN A 53 5.49 -5.43 -2.73
N GLY A 54 5.91 -6.08 -1.64
CA GLY A 54 7.29 -6.53 -1.42
C GLY A 54 7.75 -7.51 -2.50
N SER A 55 6.95 -8.54 -2.76
CA SER A 55 7.20 -9.50 -3.85
C SER A 55 7.33 -8.81 -5.21
N ILE A 56 6.45 -7.85 -5.52
CA ILE A 56 6.52 -7.08 -6.76
C ILE A 56 7.83 -6.25 -6.84
N GLN A 57 8.23 -5.59 -5.75
CA GLN A 57 9.49 -4.83 -5.71
C GLN A 57 10.74 -5.71 -5.79
N GLU A 58 10.69 -6.92 -5.25
CA GLU A 58 11.76 -7.92 -5.38
C GLU A 58 12.03 -8.22 -6.87
N ILE A 59 10.98 -8.46 -7.66
CA ILE A 59 11.08 -8.69 -9.11
C ILE A 59 11.69 -7.50 -9.84
N LYS A 60 11.26 -6.27 -9.48
CA LYS A 60 11.87 -5.05 -10.03
C LYS A 60 13.36 -4.97 -9.73
N THR A 61 13.75 -5.38 -8.53
CA THR A 61 15.13 -5.33 -8.04
C THR A 61 15.99 -6.37 -8.75
N ILE A 62 15.53 -7.62 -8.83
CA ILE A 62 16.22 -8.72 -9.54
C ILE A 62 16.37 -8.39 -11.03
N GLY A 63 15.32 -7.85 -11.66
CA GLY A 63 15.36 -7.43 -13.05
C GLY A 63 16.20 -6.19 -13.34
N ARG A 64 16.68 -5.47 -12.30
CA ARG A 64 17.32 -4.14 -12.41
C ARG A 64 16.47 -3.12 -13.18
N GLY A 65 15.16 -3.22 -12.99
CA GLY A 65 14.16 -2.47 -13.75
C GLY A 65 13.73 -3.15 -15.05
N TYR A 66 12.60 -2.70 -15.60
CA TYR A 66 12.03 -3.23 -16.83
C TYR A 66 11.83 -2.08 -17.81
N GLY A 67 12.20 -2.28 -19.08
CA GLY A 67 12.11 -1.24 -20.11
C GLY A 67 10.68 -0.80 -20.45
N THR A 68 9.66 -1.61 -20.12
CA THR A 68 8.24 -1.25 -20.28
C THR A 68 7.40 -1.80 -19.13
N ALA A 69 6.26 -1.16 -18.86
CA ALA A 69 5.30 -1.62 -17.86
C ALA A 69 4.70 -3.00 -18.21
N GLU A 70 4.54 -3.29 -19.50
CA GLU A 70 4.07 -4.60 -19.99
C GLU A 70 5.05 -5.71 -19.63
N ARG A 71 6.35 -5.52 -19.89
CA ARG A 71 7.40 -6.48 -19.53
C ARG A 71 7.45 -6.72 -18.02
N TYR A 72 7.24 -5.68 -17.23
CA TYR A 72 7.17 -5.80 -15.78
C TYR A 72 5.98 -6.63 -15.33
N ARG A 73 4.78 -6.40 -15.90
CA ARG A 73 3.58 -7.19 -15.59
C ARG A 73 3.75 -8.66 -15.97
N ILE A 74 4.33 -8.94 -17.14
CA ILE A 74 4.64 -10.31 -17.58
C ILE A 74 5.57 -10.98 -16.57
N ALA A 75 6.63 -10.30 -16.14
CA ALA A 75 7.55 -10.86 -15.14
C ALA A 75 6.85 -11.14 -13.80
N ILE A 76 6.02 -10.22 -13.30
CA ILE A 76 5.24 -10.43 -12.08
C ILE A 76 4.33 -11.66 -12.21
N LEU A 77 3.60 -11.78 -13.32
CA LEU A 77 2.72 -12.92 -13.58
C LEU A 77 3.50 -14.22 -13.76
N PHE A 78 4.70 -14.17 -14.36
CA PHE A 78 5.54 -15.33 -14.52
C PHE A 78 6.00 -15.91 -13.18
N PHE A 79 6.50 -15.06 -12.27
CA PHE A 79 7.03 -15.50 -10.98
C PHE A 79 5.95 -15.73 -9.90
N TYR A 80 4.87 -14.95 -9.90
CA TYR A 80 3.85 -14.99 -8.85
C TYR A 80 2.43 -15.28 -9.35
N GLY A 81 2.24 -15.52 -10.65
CA GLY A 81 0.93 -15.84 -11.21
C GLY A 81 0.49 -17.29 -10.99
N GLY A 82 1.31 -18.13 -10.33
CA GLY A 82 0.98 -19.53 -10.07
C GLY A 82 0.96 -20.40 -11.33
N LEU A 83 1.82 -20.08 -12.30
CA LEU A 83 1.97 -20.89 -13.52
C LEU A 83 2.48 -22.29 -13.16
N ASP A 84 1.80 -23.31 -13.66
CA ASP A 84 2.24 -24.69 -13.55
C ASP A 84 3.30 -24.99 -14.63
N MET A 85 4.56 -25.03 -14.21
CA MET A 85 5.71 -25.30 -15.09
C MET A 85 5.84 -26.77 -15.47
N SER A 86 5.04 -27.68 -14.88
CA SER A 86 5.05 -29.10 -15.26
C SER A 86 4.41 -29.34 -16.64
N ILE A 87 3.50 -28.46 -17.05
CA ILE A 87 2.79 -28.53 -18.34
C ILE A 87 3.73 -28.20 -19.53
N VAL A 88 4.86 -27.54 -19.26
CA VAL A 88 5.82 -27.12 -20.29
C VAL A 88 6.86 -28.22 -20.63
N ASN A 89 7.01 -29.24 -19.78
CA ASN A 89 7.94 -30.36 -19.99
C ASN A 89 7.26 -31.60 -20.59
N LEU A 90 6.51 -31.42 -21.69
CA LEU A 90 5.95 -32.52 -22.50
C LEU A 90 6.86 -32.86 -23.69
N HIS A 91 8.15 -33.08 -23.42
CA HIS A 91 9.11 -33.62 -24.38
C HIS A 91 9.81 -34.85 -23.82
#